data_AF-A0A3A0AZ36-F1
#
_entry.id   AF-A0A3A0AZ36-F1
#
_cell.length_a   1.000
_cell.length_b   1.000
_cell.length_c   1.000
_cell.angle_alpha   90.00
_cell.angle_beta   90.00
_cell.angle_gamma   90.00
#
_symmetry.space_group_name_H-M   'P 1'
#
loop_
_entity.id
_entity.type
_entity.pdbx_description
1 polymer ?
#
loop_
_entity_poly.entity_id
_entity_poly.type
_entity_poly.pdbx_seq_one_letter_code
_entity_poly.pdbx_strand_id
1 'polypeptide(L)'
;MAQRKRIAAILTVYRPNSHADVIVTKFLKGIPSDEGRLRPRVEMASLYVDQFPADDMSRQLAAEHGVPIYDSIVGALTLGGKELAVDGVLLIGEH
;
A
#
# COMPACT_ATOMS: atom_id res chain seq x y z
N MET A 1 -17.23 -2.26 17.19
CA MET A 1 -15.82 -1.92 16.92
C MET A 1 -15.81 -0.77 15.93
N ALA A 2 -14.99 0.27 16.12
CA ALA A 2 -14.86 1.33 15.13
C ALA A 2 -14.29 0.75 13.81
N GLN A 3 -14.80 1.21 12.67
CA GLN A 3 -14.30 0.82 11.35
C GLN A 3 -12.82 1.22 11.25
N ARG A 4 -11.96 0.30 10.79
CA ARG A 4 -10.54 0.62 10.54
C ARG A 4 -10.46 1.67 9.44
N LYS A 5 -9.58 2.66 9.64
CA LYS A 5 -9.31 3.68 8.64
C LYS A 5 -8.70 3.04 7.39
N ARG A 6 -9.18 3.45 6.22
CA ARG A 6 -8.75 2.93 4.92
C ARG A 6 -7.68 3.84 4.34
N ILE A 7 -6.58 3.28 3.88
CA ILE A 7 -5.47 4.05 3.29
C ILE A 7 -5.13 3.55 1.90
N ALA A 8 -4.69 4.45 1.03
CA ALA A 8 -4.06 4.11 -0.25
C ALA A 8 -2.54 4.33 -0.17
N ALA A 9 -1.76 3.57 -0.96
CA ALA A 9 -0.35 3.86 -1.18
C ALA A 9 -0.10 4.28 -2.62
N ILE A 10 0.57 5.43 -2.80
CA ILE A 10 0.97 5.98 -4.09
C ILE A 10 2.49 5.93 -4.16
N LEU A 11 3.00 5.07 -5.04
CA LEU A 11 4.40 4.65 -5.05
C LEU A 11 5.02 4.89 -6.43
N THR A 12 6.29 5.26 -6.45
CA THR A 12 7.09 5.30 -7.69
C THR A 12 7.57 3.90 -8.08
N VAL A 13 8.22 3.20 -7.15
CA VAL A 13 8.73 1.83 -7.32
C VAL A 13 8.57 1.04 -6.02
N TYR A 14 8.38 -0.27 -6.14
CA TYR A 14 8.32 -1.17 -5.00
C TYR A 14 9.20 -2.38 -5.26
N ARG A 15 10.43 -2.35 -4.72
CA ARG A 15 11.45 -3.39 -4.89
C ARG A 15 12.14 -3.67 -3.55
N PRO A 16 12.97 -4.72 -3.42
CA PRO A 16 13.64 -5.03 -2.18
C PRO A 16 14.47 -3.85 -1.65
N ASN A 17 14.33 -3.52 -0.36
CA ASN A 17 15.01 -2.42 0.32
C ASN A 17 14.65 -1.01 -0.17
N SER A 18 13.61 -0.86 -1.00
CA SER A 18 13.09 0.44 -1.40
C SER A 18 12.33 1.10 -0.23
N HIS A 19 12.08 2.41 -0.29
CA HIS A 19 11.30 3.10 0.75
C HIS A 19 9.88 2.54 0.84
N ALA A 20 9.30 2.17 -0.30
CA ALA A 20 8.03 1.48 -0.34
C ALA A 20 8.08 0.14 0.42
N ASP A 21 9.14 -0.65 0.27
CA ASP A 21 9.30 -1.90 1.03
C ASP A 21 9.43 -1.65 2.53
N VAL A 22 10.28 -0.71 2.95
CA VAL A 22 10.50 -0.46 4.38
C VAL A 22 9.22 0.05 5.07
N ILE A 23 8.37 0.80 4.36
CA ILE A 23 7.18 1.45 4.92
C ILE A 23 5.89 0.67 4.61
N VAL A 24 5.53 0.51 3.34
CA VAL A 24 4.24 -0.07 2.89
C VAL A 24 4.11 -1.52 3.34
N THR A 25 5.20 -2.29 3.31
CA THR A 25 5.19 -3.67 3.78
C THR A 25 4.72 -3.73 5.23
N LYS A 26 5.05 -2.76 6.09
CA LYS A 26 4.60 -2.77 7.50
C LYS A 26 3.09 -2.55 7.64
N PHE A 27 2.46 -1.84 6.72
CA PHE A 27 1.01 -1.65 6.70
C PHE A 27 0.24 -2.84 6.13
N LEU A 28 0.87 -3.63 5.26
CA LEU A 28 0.31 -4.89 4.74
C LEU A 28 0.50 -6.04 5.73
N LYS A 29 1.76 -6.21 6.14
CA LYS A 29 2.23 -7.36 6.88
C LYS A 29 2.08 -7.11 8.39
N GLY A 30 2.45 -5.94 8.89
CA GLY A 30 2.57 -5.62 10.31
C GLY A 30 4.01 -5.28 10.70
N ILE A 31 4.17 -4.60 11.83
CA ILE A 31 5.47 -4.12 12.32
C ILE A 31 6.10 -5.18 13.23
N PRO A 32 7.31 -5.68 12.93
CA PRO A 32 8.04 -6.55 13.86
C PRO A 32 8.34 -5.82 15.18
N SER A 33 8.17 -6.50 16.30
CA SER A 33 8.50 -6.05 17.64
C SER A 33 9.04 -7.22 18.48
N ASP A 34 9.60 -6.93 19.66
CA ASP A 34 10.12 -7.96 20.57
C ASP A 34 9.04 -8.97 21.00
N GLU A 35 7.78 -8.54 21.03
CA GLU A 35 6.60 -9.36 21.35
C GLU A 35 5.98 -10.04 20.11
N GLY A 36 6.70 -10.06 18.98
CA GLY A 36 6.25 -10.65 17.72
C GLY A 36 5.91 -9.59 16.68
N ARG A 37 4.62 -9.47 16.34
CA ARG A 37 4.23 -8.61 15.21
C ARG A 37 2.97 -7.81 15.49
N LEU A 38 3.15 -6.49 15.55
CA LEU A 38 2.08 -5.53 15.73
C LEU A 38 1.24 -5.48 14.45
N ARG A 39 -0.05 -5.82 14.61
CA ARG A 39 -1.01 -5.80 13.51
C ARG A 39 -1.27 -4.34 13.07
N PRO A 40 -1.40 -4.09 11.76
CA PRO A 40 -1.81 -2.77 11.27
C PRO A 40 -3.16 -2.34 11.87
N ARG A 41 -3.27 -1.07 12.25
CA ARG A 41 -4.53 -0.46 12.75
C ARG A 41 -5.40 0.14 11.64
N VAL A 42 -4.92 0.05 10.40
CA VAL A 42 -5.56 0.55 9.18
C VAL A 42 -5.72 -0.60 8.19
N GLU A 43 -6.51 -0.36 7.16
CA GLU A 43 -6.70 -1.26 6.02
C GLU A 43 -6.06 -0.64 4.78
N MET A 44 -5.20 -1.39 4.07
CA MET A 44 -4.72 -0.99 2.76
C MET A 44 -5.82 -1.23 1.73
N ALA A 45 -6.41 -0.15 1.22
CA ALA A 45 -7.54 -0.22 0.29
C ALA A 45 -7.10 -0.37 -1.17
N SER A 46 -5.96 0.23 -1.54
CA SER A 46 -5.47 0.25 -2.92
C SER A 46 -4.00 0.68 -3.00
N LEU A 47 -3.38 0.36 -4.13
CA LEU A 47 -2.06 0.85 -4.51
C LEU A 47 -2.12 1.54 -5.88
N TYR A 48 -1.25 2.52 -6.09
CA TYR A 48 -0.76 2.95 -7.41
C TYR A 48 0.76 2.76 -7.41
N VAL A 49 1.30 2.19 -8.49
CA VAL A 49 2.74 1.98 -8.66
C VAL A 49 3.11 2.44 -10.07
N ASP A 50 4.02 3.40 -10.15
CA ASP A 50 4.42 4.02 -11.43
C ASP A 50 5.28 3.08 -12.29
N GLN A 51 6.19 2.31 -11.65
CA GLN A 51 7.20 1.50 -12.33
C GLN A 51 7.25 0.08 -11.78
N PHE A 52 7.30 -0.90 -12.69
CA PHE A 52 7.44 -2.32 -12.38
C PHE A 52 8.78 -2.86 -12.91
N PRO A 53 9.89 -2.68 -12.18
CA PRO A 53 11.18 -3.24 -12.57
C PRO A 53 11.19 -4.78 -12.50
N ALA A 54 12.27 -5.41 -12.94
CA ALA A 54 12.39 -6.86 -12.96
C ALA A 54 12.25 -7.52 -11.57
N ASP A 55 12.59 -6.80 -10.50
CA ASP A 55 12.50 -7.20 -9.10
C ASP A 55 11.29 -6.57 -8.37
N ASP A 56 10.22 -6.23 -9.10
CA ASP A 56 8.98 -5.71 -8.51
C ASP A 56 8.40 -6.64 -7.44
N MET A 57 8.08 -6.05 -6.29
CA MET A 57 7.41 -6.70 -5.17
C MET A 57 5.92 -6.36 -5.11
N SER A 58 5.48 -5.27 -5.74
CA SER A 58 4.13 -4.74 -5.55
C SER A 58 3.05 -5.73 -5.98
N ARG A 59 3.19 -6.36 -7.16
CA ARG A 59 2.18 -7.27 -7.70
C ARG A 59 1.98 -8.50 -6.82
N GLN A 60 3.08 -9.11 -6.38
CA GLN A 60 3.02 -10.28 -5.50
C GLN A 60 2.39 -9.90 -4.15
N LEU A 61 2.87 -8.82 -3.51
CA LEU A 61 2.37 -8.40 -2.20
C LEU A 61 0.90 -7.98 -2.25
N ALA A 62 0.49 -7.29 -3.31
CA ALA A 62 -0.88 -6.92 -3.56
C ALA A 62 -1.79 -8.15 -3.67
N ALA A 63 -1.38 -9.15 -4.46
CA ALA A 63 -2.11 -10.41 -4.58
C ALA A 63 -2.18 -11.18 -3.26
N GLU A 64 -1.07 -11.28 -2.52
CA GLU A 64 -1.00 -11.95 -1.21
C GLU A 64 -1.98 -11.36 -0.18
N HIS A 65 -2.25 -10.05 -0.25
CA HIS A 65 -3.08 -9.34 0.72
C HIS A 65 -4.46 -8.93 0.17
N GLY A 66 -4.79 -9.30 -1.08
CA GLY A 66 -6.05 -8.94 -1.73
C GLY A 66 -6.23 -7.43 -1.96
N VAL A 67 -5.13 -6.71 -2.17
CA VAL A 67 -5.14 -5.26 -2.39
C VAL A 67 -5.10 -4.97 -3.90
N PRO A 68 -6.05 -4.22 -4.47
CA PRO A 68 -6.02 -3.85 -5.89
C PRO A 68 -4.92 -2.82 -6.19
N ILE A 69 -4.25 -2.99 -7.32
CA ILE A 69 -3.38 -1.98 -7.93
C ILE A 69 -4.17 -1.31 -9.05
N TYR A 70 -4.22 0.03 -9.05
CA TYR A 70 -4.87 0.83 -10.07
C TYR A 70 -3.86 1.49 -11.00
N ASP A 71 -4.24 1.66 -12.27
CA ASP A 71 -3.42 2.31 -13.30
C ASP A 71 -3.39 3.85 -13.16
N SER A 72 -4.10 4.43 -12.19
CA SER A 72 -4.09 5.87 -11.94
C SER A 72 -4.22 6.18 -10.46
N ILE A 73 -3.62 7.30 -10.06
CA ILE A 73 -3.75 7.85 -8.69
C ILE A 73 -5.22 8.11 -8.36
N VAL A 74 -5.99 8.68 -9.28
CA VAL A 74 -7.44 8.92 -9.08
C VAL A 74 -8.17 7.59 -8.83
N GLY A 75 -7.89 6.56 -9.64
CA GLY A 75 -8.48 5.23 -9.45
C GLY A 75 -8.15 4.64 -8.08
N ALA A 76 -6.89 4.75 -7.63
CA ALA A 76 -6.47 4.28 -6.31
C ALA A 76 -7.18 5.04 -5.18
N LEU A 77 -7.27 6.37 -5.25
CA LEU A 77 -7.89 7.19 -4.20
C LEU A 77 -9.42 7.10 -4.14
N THR A 78 -10.07 6.76 -5.25
CA THR A 78 -11.53 6.66 -5.39
C THR A 78 -12.05 5.23 -5.40
N LEU A 79 -11.16 4.23 -5.45
CA LEU A 79 -11.48 2.81 -5.65
C LEU A 79 -12.36 2.58 -6.89
N GLY A 80 -12.08 3.32 -7.97
CA GLY A 80 -12.85 3.31 -9.23
C GLY A 80 -14.16 4.10 -9.20
N GLY A 81 -14.47 4.78 -8.08
CA GLY A 81 -15.64 5.62 -7.91
C GLY A 81 -15.43 7.08 -8.38
N LYS A 82 -16.34 7.96 -7.94
CA LYS A 82 -16.33 9.40 -8.26
C LYS A 82 -15.85 10.29 -7.10
N GLU A 83 -15.73 9.72 -5.91
CA GLU A 83 -15.41 10.44 -4.68
C GLU A 83 -14.24 9.76 -3.96
N LEU A 84 -13.58 10.48 -3.06
CA LEU A 84 -12.51 9.92 -2.23
C LEU A 84 -13.07 8.79 -1.36
N ALA A 85 -12.43 7.62 -1.43
CA ALA A 85 -12.84 6.41 -0.74
C ALA A 85 -11.85 5.96 0.34
N VAL A 86 -10.83 6.78 0.61
CA VAL A 86 -9.77 6.53 1.60
C VAL A 86 -9.69 7.66 2.62
N ASP A 87 -9.31 7.31 3.85
CA ASP A 87 -9.11 8.24 4.97
C ASP A 87 -7.68 8.81 5.02
N GLY A 88 -6.73 8.22 4.29
CA GLY A 88 -5.33 8.64 4.30
C GLY A 88 -4.53 8.10 3.12
N VAL A 89 -3.37 8.71 2.88
CA VAL A 89 -2.50 8.38 1.75
C VAL A 89 -1.07 8.23 2.23
N LEU A 90 -0.42 7.12 1.87
CA LEU A 90 1.03 6.98 1.93
C LEU A 90 1.59 7.39 0.57
N LEU A 91 2.31 8.51 0.50
CA LEU A 91 2.95 8.99 -0.72
C LEU A 91 4.45 8.79 -0.63
N ILE A 92 5.00 7.88 -1.44
CA ILE A 92 6.41 7.48 -1.35
C ILE A 92 7.04 7.53 -2.74
N GLY A 93 7.84 8.58 -2.95
CA GLY A 93 8.72 8.73 -4.10
C GLY A 93 10.16 8.39 -3.72
N GLU A 94 10.87 7.69 -4.60
CA GLU A 94 12.31 7.46 -4.49
C GLU A 94 12.99 7.56 -5.87
N HIS A 95 14.32 7.69 -5.88
CA HIS A 95 15.17 7.81 -7.07
C HIS A 95 16.07 6.58 -7.20
#